data_AF-A0A928BU56-F1
#
_entry.id   AF-A0A928BU56-F1
#
_cell.length_a   1.000
_cell.length_b   1.000
_cell.length_c   1.000
_cell.angle_alpha   90.00
_cell.angle_beta   90.00
_cell.angle_gamma   90.00
#
_symmetry.space_group_name_H-M   'P 1'
#
loop_
_entity.id
_entity.type
_entity.pdbx_description
1 polymer ?
#
loop_
_entity_poly.entity_id
_entity_poly.type
_entity_poly.pdbx_seq_one_letter_code
_entity_poly.pdbx_strand_id
1 'polypeptide(L)'
;MAGNNVYVQGSYVDIHDNEVVNLSVDKGEVHVGDNGKTVVAESETMYEVKMLVESVDAVRYLFWGDSSMAVIFGVCRDCFKYADNMSQFERDFGCSEGLISNTMRNNPYMRLAVDKWEQQGAKQRVLRLVDEYKKAVSARLKQLILTE
;
A
#
# COMPACT_ATOMS: atom_id res chain seq x y z
N MET A 1 11.37 -15.20 -47.84
CA MET A 1 9.94 -14.82 -47.91
C MET A 1 9.87 -13.38 -47.41
N ALA A 2 9.36 -12.45 -48.21
CA ALA A 2 9.21 -11.07 -47.79
C ALA A 2 8.02 -10.98 -46.82
N GLY A 3 8.24 -10.48 -45.60
CA GLY A 3 7.17 -10.21 -44.66
C GLY A 3 6.36 -9.00 -45.14
N ASN A 4 5.04 -9.11 -45.18
CA ASN A 4 4.17 -7.97 -45.44
C ASN A 4 4.07 -7.13 -44.16
N ASN A 5 4.43 -5.86 -44.26
CA ASN A 5 4.17 -4.89 -43.19
C ASN A 5 2.77 -4.33 -43.39
N VAL A 6 1.87 -4.57 -42.42
CA VAL A 6 0.54 -3.95 -42.38
C VAL A 6 0.61 -2.72 -41.49
N TYR A 7 0.49 -1.53 -42.08
CA TYR A 7 0.42 -0.27 -41.35
C TYR A 7 -1.04 0.12 -41.14
N VAL A 8 -1.56 -0.07 -39.93
CA VAL A 8 -2.88 0.44 -39.54
C VAL A 8 -2.68 1.80 -38.88
N GLN A 9 -3.04 2.87 -39.58
CA GLN A 9 -3.04 4.23 -39.04
C GLN A 9 -4.49 4.65 -38.76
N GLY A 10 -4.80 4.94 -37.49
CA GLY A 10 -6.04 5.65 -37.12
C GLY A 10 -7.25 4.82 -36.66
N SER A 11 -7.08 3.54 -36.32
CA SER A 11 -8.16 2.77 -35.69
C SER A 11 -7.95 2.73 -34.17
N TYR A 12 -8.84 3.38 -33.41
CA TYR A 12 -8.91 3.20 -31.96
C TYR A 12 -10.03 2.21 -31.62
N VAL A 13 -9.78 1.35 -30.64
CA VAL A 13 -10.82 0.55 -30.00
C VAL A 13 -11.04 1.22 -28.64
N ASP A 14 -12.22 1.79 -28.45
CA ASP A 14 -12.62 2.31 -27.14
C ASP A 14 -13.25 1.16 -26.35
N ILE A 15 -12.72 0.90 -25.16
CA ILE A 15 -13.15 -0.20 -24.29
C ILE A 15 -13.71 0.43 -23.04
N HIS A 16 -14.97 0.13 -22.75
CA HIS A 16 -15.64 0.53 -21.51
C HIS A 16 -16.07 -0.73 -20.76
N ASP A 17 -16.24 -0.61 -19.45
CA ASP A 17 -16.87 -1.63 -18.59
C ASP A 17 -16.16 -2.99 -18.48
N ASN A 18 -14.92 -3.02 -17.96
CA ASN A 18 -14.21 -4.23 -17.50
C ASN A 18 -14.10 -5.39 -18.52
N GLU A 19 -14.20 -5.11 -19.82
CA GLU A 19 -14.08 -6.15 -20.84
C GLU A 19 -12.62 -6.54 -21.10
N VAL A 20 -12.39 -7.85 -21.29
CA VAL A 20 -11.06 -8.40 -21.60
C VAL A 20 -10.92 -8.58 -23.10
N VAL A 21 -9.90 -7.96 -23.69
CA VAL A 21 -9.55 -8.15 -25.10
C VAL A 21 -8.35 -9.08 -25.23
N ASN A 22 -8.57 -10.22 -25.89
CA ASN A 22 -7.52 -11.17 -26.21
C ASN A 22 -7.08 -10.98 -27.66
N LEU A 23 -5.81 -10.62 -27.86
CA LEU A 23 -5.18 -10.56 -29.18
C LEU A 23 -4.26 -11.78 -29.34
N SER A 24 -4.46 -12.56 -30.40
CA SER A 24 -3.58 -13.66 -30.77
C SER A 24 -2.91 -13.39 -32.13
N VAL A 25 -1.62 -13.66 -32.21
CA VAL A 25 -0.85 -13.55 -33.45
C VAL A 25 -0.15 -14.88 -33.68
N ASP A 26 -0.46 -15.55 -34.79
CA ASP A 26 0.23 -16.76 -35.22
C ASP A 26 1.39 -16.36 -36.13
N LYS A 27 2.62 -16.33 -35.55
CA LYS A 27 3.93 -16.11 -36.22
C LYS A 27 4.43 -14.66 -36.35
N GLY A 28 3.83 -13.71 -35.61
CA GLY A 28 4.33 -12.33 -35.49
C GLY A 28 4.64 -11.96 -34.04
N GLU A 29 5.47 -10.95 -33.83
CA GLU A 29 5.80 -10.41 -32.52
C GLU A 29 5.00 -9.12 -32.28
N VAL A 30 4.37 -9.00 -31.11
CA VAL A 30 3.63 -7.79 -30.72
C VAL A 30 4.54 -6.93 -29.85
N HIS A 31 4.99 -5.80 -30.38
CA HIS A 31 5.64 -4.76 -29.59
C HIS A 31 4.60 -3.72 -29.16
N VAL A 32 4.22 -3.76 -27.89
CA VAL A 32 3.45 -2.68 -27.28
C VAL A 32 4.43 -1.56 -26.98
N GLY A 33 4.31 -0.44 -27.70
CA GLY A 33 5.18 0.71 -27.51
C GLY A 33 4.96 1.33 -26.13
N ASP A 34 6.02 1.39 -25.33
CA ASP A 34 6.08 2.09 -24.05
C ASP A 34 5.96 3.61 -24.26
N ASN A 35 4.74 4.09 -24.50
CA ASN A 35 4.34 5.43 -24.08
C ASN A 35 3.87 5.44 -22.61
N GLY A 36 4.54 4.62 -21.79
CA GLY A 36 4.94 5.02 -20.45
C GLY A 36 3.85 5.01 -19.39
N LYS A 37 2.86 4.13 -19.48
CA LYS A 37 2.10 3.67 -18.31
C LYS A 37 1.44 2.34 -18.63
N THR A 38 2.14 1.25 -18.32
CA THR A 38 1.46 0.02 -17.92
C THR A 38 0.63 0.37 -16.69
N VAL A 39 -0.60 0.81 -16.90
CA VAL A 39 -1.61 0.78 -15.85
C VAL A 39 -1.96 -0.70 -15.75
N VAL A 40 -1.10 -1.46 -15.07
CA VAL A 40 -1.63 -2.56 -14.28
C VAL A 40 -2.60 -1.83 -13.38
N ALA A 41 -3.89 -1.97 -13.65
CA ALA A 41 -4.88 -1.71 -12.64
C ALA A 41 -4.57 -2.75 -11.56
N GLU A 42 -3.62 -2.40 -10.67
CA GLU A 42 -3.70 -2.86 -9.31
C GLU A 42 -5.12 -2.48 -8.93
N SER A 43 -6.01 -3.47 -8.91
CA SER A 43 -7.24 -3.37 -8.14
C SER A 43 -6.77 -3.02 -6.74
N GLU A 44 -6.67 -1.71 -6.46
CA GLU A 44 -6.11 -1.22 -5.22
C GLU A 44 -7.10 -1.63 -4.16
N THR A 45 -6.76 -2.70 -3.43
CA THR A 45 -7.49 -3.10 -2.24
C THR A 45 -7.32 -1.96 -1.25
N MET A 46 -8.20 -0.97 -1.32
CA MET A 46 -8.25 0.13 -0.39
C MET A 46 -8.70 -0.48 0.94
N TYR A 47 -7.75 -0.65 1.85
CA TYR A 47 -8.05 -1.25 3.14
C TYR A 47 -9.05 -0.37 3.88
N GLU A 48 -10.13 -0.96 4.38
CA GLU A 48 -11.08 -0.22 5.19
C GLU A 48 -10.36 0.35 6.42
N VAL A 49 -10.41 1.68 6.58
CA VAL A 49 -9.80 2.38 7.72
C VAL A 49 -10.24 1.78 9.04
N LYS A 50 -11.51 1.36 9.13
CA LYS A 50 -12.07 0.66 10.29
C LYS A 50 -11.26 -0.59 10.66
N MET A 51 -10.89 -1.41 9.69
CA MET A 51 -10.11 -2.63 9.92
C MET A 51 -8.69 -2.30 10.41
N LEU A 52 -8.05 -1.25 9.86
CA LEU A 52 -6.74 -0.79 10.32
C LEU A 52 -6.80 -0.28 11.77
N VAL A 53 -7.84 0.48 12.11
CA VAL A 53 -8.08 1.00 13.47
C VAL A 53 -8.30 -0.15 14.45
N GLU A 54 -9.19 -1.08 14.13
CA GLU A 54 -9.48 -2.22 15.02
C GLU A 54 -8.29 -3.17 15.18
N SER A 55 -7.36 -3.21 14.22
CA SER A 55 -6.11 -3.97 14.33
C SER A 55 -5.18 -3.44 15.43
N VAL A 56 -5.34 -2.18 15.84
CA VAL A 56 -4.51 -1.56 16.89
C VAL A 56 -4.73 -2.23 18.24
N ASP A 57 -5.97 -2.58 18.57
CA ASP A 57 -6.28 -3.19 19.86
C ASP A 57 -5.58 -4.55 20.05
N ALA A 58 -5.36 -5.29 18.97
CA ALA A 58 -4.65 -6.56 18.99
C ALA A 58 -3.17 -6.44 19.37
N VAL A 59 -2.57 -5.26 19.19
CA VAL A 59 -1.15 -5.00 19.48
C VAL A 59 -0.94 -4.00 20.61
N ARG A 60 -2.01 -3.54 21.25
CA ARG A 60 -1.97 -2.48 22.27
C ARG A 60 -1.12 -2.84 23.48
N TYR A 61 -0.99 -4.13 23.78
CA TYR A 61 -0.11 -4.65 24.83
C TYR A 61 1.39 -4.41 24.58
N LEU A 62 1.78 -4.08 23.34
CA LEU A 62 3.16 -3.73 22.97
C LEU A 62 3.44 -2.22 23.07
N PHE A 63 2.45 -1.40 23.40
CA PHE A 63 2.60 0.05 23.39
C PHE A 63 3.47 0.53 24.55
N TRP A 64 4.34 1.49 24.27
CA TRP A 64 5.22 2.12 25.28
C TRP A 64 4.99 3.63 25.39
N GLY A 65 3.91 4.13 24.81
CA GLY A 65 3.53 5.54 24.79
C GLY A 65 3.09 5.99 23.39
N ASP A 66 2.91 7.30 23.24
CA ASP A 66 2.38 7.93 22.03
C ASP A 66 3.18 7.62 20.77
N SER A 67 4.49 7.40 20.88
CA SER A 67 5.33 7.04 19.74
C SER A 67 4.97 5.69 19.11
N SER A 68 4.24 4.81 19.80
CA SER A 68 3.71 3.58 19.21
C SER A 68 2.73 3.89 18.07
N MET A 69 1.93 4.96 18.17
CA MET A 69 1.02 5.36 17.08
C MET A 69 1.76 5.88 15.85
N ALA A 70 2.93 6.51 16.02
CA ALA A 70 3.79 6.88 14.89
C ALA A 70 4.36 5.66 14.16
N VAL A 71 4.61 4.56 14.88
CA VAL A 71 4.98 3.28 14.27
C VAL A 71 3.81 2.72 13.45
N ILE A 72 2.60 2.70 14.03
CA ILE A 72 1.38 2.28 13.32
C ILE A 72 1.17 3.09 12.05
N PHE A 73 1.29 4.42 12.12
CA PHE A 73 1.18 5.29 10.95
C PHE A 73 2.18 4.90 9.85
N GLY A 74 3.46 4.68 10.19
CA GLY A 74 4.45 4.24 9.22
C GLY A 74 4.07 2.93 8.52
N VAL A 75 3.54 1.96 9.28
CA VAL A 75 3.06 0.69 8.71
C VAL A 75 1.83 0.89 7.83
N CYS A 76 0.85 1.67 8.26
CA CYS A 76 -0.34 1.99 7.47
C CYS A 76 0.06 2.65 6.14
N ARG A 77 0.93 3.66 6.19
CA ARG A 77 1.44 4.40 5.03
C ARG A 77 2.17 3.48 4.05
N ASP A 78 3.12 2.68 4.53
CA ASP A 78 4.06 1.96 3.66
C ASP A 78 3.58 0.56 3.25
N CYS A 79 2.77 -0.09 4.10
CA CYS A 79 2.41 -1.50 3.91
C CYS A 79 0.92 -1.70 3.59
N PHE A 80 0.08 -0.73 3.90
CA PHE A 80 -1.37 -0.81 3.70
C PHE A 80 -1.93 0.38 2.92
N LYS A 81 -1.09 1.08 2.15
CA LYS A 81 -1.47 2.20 1.26
C LYS A 81 -2.40 3.24 1.91
N TYR A 82 -2.34 3.40 3.24
CA TYR A 82 -3.08 4.46 3.92
C TYR A 82 -2.49 5.80 3.49
N ALA A 83 -3.35 6.77 3.14
CA ALA A 83 -2.89 8.06 2.63
C ALA A 83 -1.85 8.71 3.56
N ASP A 84 -0.81 9.34 3.00
CA ASP A 84 0.29 9.98 3.75
C ASP A 84 -0.12 11.31 4.42
N ASN A 85 -1.32 11.34 5.00
CA ASN A 85 -1.87 12.47 5.73
C ASN A 85 -1.88 12.15 7.22
N MET A 86 -0.85 12.65 7.92
CA MET A 86 -0.72 12.49 9.37
C MET A 86 -1.94 13.00 10.12
N SER A 87 -2.52 14.14 9.72
CA SER A 87 -3.70 14.71 10.38
C SER A 87 -4.96 13.88 10.17
N GLN A 88 -5.11 13.23 9.01
CA GLN A 88 -6.19 12.28 8.77
C GLN A 88 -6.01 11.03 9.65
N PHE A 89 -4.78 10.50 9.71
CA PHE A 89 -4.46 9.37 10.58
C PHE A 89 -4.78 9.69 12.05
N GLU A 90 -4.36 10.86 12.52
CA GLU A 90 -4.62 11.27 13.90
C GLU A 90 -6.11 11.33 14.21
N ARG A 91 -6.95 11.79 13.28
CA ARG A 91 -8.41 11.78 13.44
C ARG A 91 -8.98 10.36 13.45
N ASP A 92 -8.62 9.54 12.46
CA ASP A 92 -9.17 8.20 12.29
C ASP A 92 -8.83 7.28 13.47
N PHE A 93 -7.62 7.43 14.01
CA PHE A 93 -7.09 6.59 15.09
C PHE A 93 -7.23 7.23 16.49
N GLY A 94 -7.88 8.40 16.60
CA GLY A 94 -8.12 9.07 17.88
C GLY A 94 -6.84 9.52 18.60
N CYS A 95 -5.82 9.95 17.85
CA CYS A 95 -4.59 10.50 18.40
C CYS A 95 -4.74 11.99 18.72
N SER A 96 -3.91 12.50 19.64
CA SER A 96 -3.75 13.94 19.83
C SER A 96 -3.20 14.62 18.58
N GLU A 97 -3.66 15.84 18.29
CA GLU A 97 -3.22 16.62 17.14
C GLU A 97 -1.71 16.88 17.17
N GLY A 98 -1.03 16.61 16.04
CA GLY A 98 0.40 16.83 15.86
C GLY A 98 1.30 15.78 16.54
N LEU A 99 0.74 14.74 17.15
CA LEU A 99 1.47 13.65 17.79
C LEU A 99 2.43 12.96 16.81
N ILE A 100 1.98 12.66 15.60
CA ILE A 100 2.78 11.94 14.60
C ILE A 100 3.91 12.84 14.10
N SER A 101 3.59 14.09 13.74
CA SER A 101 4.57 15.08 13.26
C SER A 101 5.66 15.35 14.31
N ASN A 102 5.28 15.55 15.57
CA ASN A 102 6.20 15.76 16.67
C ASN A 102 7.09 14.53 16.92
N THR A 103 6.51 13.32 16.87
CA THR A 103 7.28 12.08 17.05
C THR A 103 8.31 11.90 15.93
N MET A 104 7.93 12.09 14.68
CA MET A 104 8.84 11.96 13.53
C MET A 104 9.91 13.06 13.50
N ARG A 105 9.62 14.25 14.02
CA ARG A 105 10.63 15.31 14.20
C ARG A 105 11.75 14.85 15.14
N ASN A 106 11.40 14.15 16.21
CA ASN A 106 12.36 13.62 17.19
C ASN A 106 12.96 12.26 16.76
N ASN A 107 12.38 11.59 15.77
CA ASN A 107 12.82 10.29 15.24
C ASN A 107 12.88 10.33 13.70
N PRO A 108 13.88 11.00 13.10
CA PRO A 108 13.89 11.28 11.65
C PRO A 108 13.84 10.05 10.75
N TYR A 109 14.32 8.89 11.22
CA TYR A 109 14.28 7.64 10.45
C TYR A 109 12.86 7.18 10.13
N MET A 110 11.85 7.56 10.94
CA MET A 110 10.45 7.20 10.72
C MET A 110 9.83 7.88 9.48
N ARG A 111 10.51 8.89 8.93
CA ARG A 111 10.14 9.51 7.64
C ARG A 111 10.53 8.65 6.44
N LEU A 112 11.46 7.72 6.62
CA LEU A 112 11.83 6.74 5.60
C LEU A 112 10.80 5.62 5.58
N ALA A 113 10.83 4.81 4.53
CA ALA A 113 10.02 3.60 4.43
C ALA A 113 10.37 2.62 5.56
N VAL A 114 9.36 1.91 6.10
CA VAL A 114 9.47 0.98 7.24
C VAL A 114 10.57 -0.07 7.06
N ASP A 115 10.79 -0.55 5.84
CA ASP A 115 11.85 -1.51 5.49
C ASP A 115 13.28 -0.99 5.74
N LYS A 116 13.45 0.34 5.76
CA LYS A 116 14.74 0.99 6.04
C LYS A 116 14.98 1.24 7.52
N TRP A 117 13.97 1.11 8.38
CA TRP A 117 14.07 1.53 9.79
C TRP A 117 15.12 0.76 10.57
N GLU A 118 15.25 -0.54 10.36
CA GLU A 118 16.26 -1.38 11.02
C GLU A 118 17.68 -0.91 10.68
N GLN A 119 17.96 -0.65 9.40
CA GLN A 119 19.25 -0.16 8.91
C GLN A 119 19.59 1.23 9.47
N GLN A 120 18.57 1.99 9.89
CA GLN A 120 18.70 3.32 10.48
C GLN A 120 18.71 3.30 12.01
N GLY A 121 18.87 2.11 12.62
CA GLY A 121 19.02 1.95 14.07
C GLY A 121 17.71 1.97 14.85
N ALA A 122 16.58 1.65 14.21
CA ALA A 122 15.32 1.47 14.94
C ALA A 122 15.47 0.40 16.03
N LYS A 123 14.93 0.68 17.21
CA LYS A 123 15.01 -0.22 18.36
C LYS A 123 14.21 -1.50 18.07
N GLN A 124 14.66 -2.64 18.57
CA GLN A 124 13.98 -3.93 18.41
C GLN A 124 12.49 -3.92 18.80
N ARG A 125 12.11 -3.15 19.83
CA ARG A 125 10.69 -2.97 20.20
C ARG A 125 9.84 -2.33 19.10
N VAL A 126 10.41 -1.43 18.30
CA VAL A 126 9.74 -0.79 17.15
C VAL A 126 9.50 -1.81 16.06
N LEU A 127 10.54 -2.56 15.69
CA LEU A 127 10.46 -3.60 14.67
C LEU A 127 9.46 -4.70 15.06
N ARG A 128 9.46 -5.11 16.34
CA ARG A 128 8.46 -6.04 16.86
C ARG A 128 7.03 -5.51 16.72
N LEU A 129 6.79 -4.23 17.00
CA LEU A 129 5.46 -3.63 16.84
C LEU A 129 5.04 -3.58 15.36
N VAL A 130 5.98 -3.28 14.45
CA VAL A 130 5.74 -3.33 13.00
C VAL A 130 5.27 -4.72 12.59
N ASP A 131 6.00 -5.76 12.97
CA ASP A 131 5.69 -7.13 12.55
C ASP A 131 4.37 -7.63 13.14
N GLU A 132 4.12 -7.39 14.42
CA GLU A 132 2.89 -7.83 15.08
C GLU A 132 1.66 -7.09 14.55
N TYR A 133 1.79 -5.80 14.22
CA TYR A 133 0.67 -5.05 13.63
C TYR A 133 0.37 -5.53 12.20
N LYS A 134 1.40 -5.79 11.38
CA LYS A 134 1.21 -6.40 10.05
C LYS A 134 0.48 -7.73 10.13
N LYS A 135 0.83 -8.59 11.10
CA LYS A 135 0.14 -9.86 11.34
C LYS A 135 -1.31 -9.66 11.76
N ALA A 136 -1.59 -8.70 12.65
CA ALA A 136 -2.95 -8.39 13.10
C ALA A 136 -3.86 -7.96 11.93
N VAL A 137 -3.38 -7.03 11.10
CA VAL A 137 -4.10 -6.58 9.90
C VAL A 137 -4.32 -7.75 8.92
N SER A 138 -3.29 -8.54 8.66
CA SER A 138 -3.38 -9.72 7.78
C SER A 138 -4.37 -10.79 8.28
N ALA A 139 -4.45 -10.98 9.60
CA ALA A 139 -5.39 -11.92 10.20
C ALA A 139 -6.85 -11.47 10.01
N ARG A 140 -7.13 -10.17 10.19
CA ARG A 140 -8.47 -9.61 9.95
C ARG A 140 -8.88 -9.66 8.49
N LEU A 141 -7.96 -9.39 7.56
CA LEU A 141 -8.22 -9.51 6.13
C LEU A 141 -8.64 -10.93 5.73
N LYS A 142 -7.98 -11.95 6.29
CA LYS A 142 -8.36 -13.34 6.07
C LYS A 142 -9.76 -13.66 6.60
N GLN A 143 -10.16 -13.08 7.73
CA GLN A 143 -11.49 -13.28 8.29
C GLN A 143 -12.57 -12.67 7.39
N LEU A 144 -12.35 -11.46 6.86
CA LEU A 144 -13.27 -10.79 5.93
C LEU A 144 -13.52 -11.64 4.67
N ILE A 145 -12.45 -12.14 4.04
CA ILE A 145 -12.54 -12.95 2.81
C ILE A 145 -13.27 -14.29 3.04
N LEU A 146 -13.20 -14.86 4.26
CA LEU A 146 -13.86 -16.13 4.59
C LEU A 146 -15.35 -15.97 4.92
N THR A 147 -15.81 -14.73 5.13
CA THR A 147 -17.21 -14.41 5.45
C THR A 147 -18.01 -13.88 4.25
N GLU A 148 -17.35 -13.67 3.11
CA GLU A 148 -17.96 -13.36 1.80
C GLU A 148 -18.15 -14.63 0.94
#